data_AF-A0A9W9YWW0-F1
#
_entry.id   AF-A0A9W9YWW0-F1
#
_cell.length_a   1.000
_cell.length_b   1.000
_cell.length_c   1.000
_cell.angle_alpha   90.00
_cell.angle_beta   90.00
_cell.angle_gamma   90.00
#
_symmetry.space_group_name_H-M   'P 1'
#
loop_
_entity.id
_entity.type
_entity.pdbx_description
1 polymer ?
#
loop_
_entity_poly.entity_id
_entity_poly.type
_entity_poly.pdbx_seq_one_letter_code
_entity_poly.pdbx_strand_id
1 'polypeptide(L)'
;MATCASVLQDTLENIAWEKQGCYHEVWPRKSKAMGELIGKFKENRKDVQAAVEACLKAAEEKQLEIFGVRRPYKCVTTKKDSPADFDRYGSSVTCKEEGDYGVGIKRATFVYIMKKGE
;
A
#
# COMPACT_ATOMS: atom_id res chain seq x y z
N MET A 1 15.99 -35.94 12.34
CA MET A 1 15.21 -34.90 13.06
C MET A 1 15.33 -33.62 12.26
N ALA A 2 14.38 -33.35 11.37
CA ALA A 2 14.34 -32.09 10.64
C ALA A 2 13.76 -31.03 11.57
N THR A 3 14.52 -29.97 11.83
CA THR A 3 14.14 -28.84 12.67
C THR A 3 13.09 -27.99 11.96
N CYS A 4 11.93 -27.76 12.59
CA CYS A 4 10.82 -26.93 12.08
C CYS A 4 11.16 -25.44 11.84
N ALA A 5 12.41 -25.02 12.05
CA ALA A 5 12.81 -23.63 11.95
C ALA A 5 13.05 -23.17 10.49
N SER A 6 13.50 -24.05 9.59
CA SER A 6 13.91 -23.64 8.24
C SER A 6 12.74 -23.35 7.30
N VAL A 7 11.57 -23.95 7.51
CA VAL A 7 10.40 -23.74 6.64
C VAL A 7 9.79 -22.34 6.81
N LEU A 8 9.98 -21.69 7.97
CA LEU A 8 9.45 -20.36 8.25
C LEU A 8 10.33 -19.22 7.71
N GLN A 9 11.62 -19.47 7.48
CA GLN A 9 12.54 -18.47 6.93
C GLN A 9 12.28 -18.25 5.42
N ASP A 10 12.00 -19.32 4.66
CA ASP A 10 11.78 -19.25 3.20
C ASP A 10 10.53 -18.45 2.79
N THR A 11 9.53 -18.27 3.68
CA THR A 11 8.29 -17.53 3.34
C THR A 11 8.40 -16.02 3.51
N LEU A 12 9.41 -15.52 4.22
CA LEU A 12 9.60 -14.08 4.45
C LEU A 12 10.55 -13.44 3.44
N GLU A 13 11.41 -14.22 2.80
CA GLU A 13 12.46 -13.70 1.91
C GLU A 13 11.99 -13.34 0.49
N ASN A 14 10.71 -13.55 0.16
CA ASN A 14 10.13 -13.19 -1.15
C ASN A 14 8.86 -12.33 -1.06
N ILE A 15 8.73 -11.46 -0.04
CA ILE A 15 7.66 -10.44 -0.04
C ILE A 15 8.01 -9.40 -1.10
N ALA A 16 7.47 -9.58 -2.30
CA ALA A 16 7.55 -8.61 -3.38
C ALA A 16 6.25 -7.80 -3.43
N TRP A 17 6.34 -6.48 -3.50
CA TRP A 17 5.17 -5.61 -3.64
C TRP A 17 4.99 -5.20 -5.10
N GLU A 18 3.81 -5.46 -5.66
CA GLU A 18 3.46 -5.07 -7.02
C GLU A 18 2.75 -3.72 -7.05
N LYS A 19 3.20 -2.84 -7.95
CA LYS A 19 2.54 -1.58 -8.26
C LYS A 19 1.25 -1.86 -9.03
N GLN A 20 0.11 -1.57 -8.41
CA GLN A 20 -1.19 -1.63 -9.11
C GLN A 20 -1.51 -0.34 -9.84
N GLY A 21 -0.89 0.77 -9.45
CA GLY A 21 -1.07 2.08 -10.08
C GLY A 21 -1.96 3.03 -9.28
N CYS A 22 -2.55 3.99 -9.98
CA CYS A 22 -3.24 5.13 -9.38
C CYS A 22 -4.77 5.00 -9.49
N TYR A 23 -5.49 5.17 -8.39
CA TYR A 23 -6.94 4.95 -8.33
C TYR A 23 -7.68 6.10 -7.67
N HIS A 24 -8.91 6.35 -8.13
CA HIS A 24 -9.76 7.40 -7.60
C HIS A 24 -10.28 7.09 -6.19
N GLU A 25 -10.41 8.15 -5.39
CA GLU A 25 -11.00 8.11 -4.06
C GLU A 25 -12.13 9.12 -3.93
N VAL A 26 -13.15 8.75 -3.17
CA VAL A 26 -14.33 9.60 -2.96
C VAL A 26 -14.41 10.14 -1.54
N TRP A 27 -15.35 11.05 -1.32
CA TRP A 27 -15.76 11.48 0.01
C TRP A 27 -17.23 11.10 0.22
N PRO A 28 -17.66 10.80 1.46
CA PRO A 28 -16.93 10.85 2.74
C PRO A 28 -15.98 9.66 2.98
N ARG A 29 -15.16 9.67 4.06
CA ARG A 29 -14.18 8.58 4.39
C ARG A 29 -14.81 7.19 4.33
N LYS A 30 -16.05 7.03 4.81
CA LYS A 30 -16.76 5.73 4.81
C LYS A 30 -16.98 5.14 3.42
N SER A 31 -16.94 5.97 2.39
CA SER A 31 -17.13 5.59 0.99
C SER A 31 -15.82 5.33 0.26
N LYS A 32 -14.67 5.60 0.87
CA LYS A 32 -13.36 5.37 0.24
C LYS A 32 -13.11 3.88 0.00
N ALA A 33 -12.42 3.60 -1.09
CA ALA A 33 -11.93 2.27 -1.40
C ALA A 33 -10.80 1.91 -0.42
N MET A 34 -9.76 2.74 -0.36
CA MET A 34 -8.65 2.68 0.60
C MET A 34 -8.94 3.59 1.80
N GLY A 35 -9.99 3.23 2.53
CA GLY A 35 -10.55 4.07 3.59
C GLY A 35 -9.83 3.98 4.94
N GLU A 36 -9.19 2.85 5.25
CA GLU A 36 -8.60 2.60 6.57
C GLU A 36 -7.19 3.13 6.67
N LEU A 37 -6.89 3.82 7.78
CA LEU A 37 -5.59 4.46 7.99
C LEU A 37 -4.70 3.49 8.76
N ILE A 38 -3.52 3.17 8.20
CA ILE A 38 -2.54 2.29 8.84
C ILE A 38 -1.32 3.06 9.36
N GLY A 39 -1.07 4.27 8.84
CA GLY A 39 0.06 5.11 9.26
C GLY A 39 0.02 6.53 8.70
N LYS A 40 0.82 7.43 9.29
CA LYS A 40 1.05 8.80 8.83
C LYS A 40 2.53 9.15 9.01
N PHE A 41 3.24 9.38 7.91
CA PHE A 41 4.68 9.68 7.91
C PHE A 41 4.90 11.07 7.32
N LYS A 42 4.71 12.10 8.15
CA LYS A 42 4.72 13.52 7.71
C LYS A 42 6.15 14.05 7.49
N GLU A 43 7.11 13.45 8.14
CA GLU A 43 8.54 13.70 8.02
C GLU A 43 9.02 13.44 6.58
N ASN A 44 8.49 12.40 5.93
CA ASN A 44 8.86 12.01 4.56
C ASN A 44 8.10 12.82 3.49
N ARG A 45 7.50 13.95 3.85
CA ARG A 45 6.57 14.69 2.97
C ARG A 45 7.17 15.33 1.73
N LYS A 46 8.48 15.22 1.52
CA LYS A 46 9.17 15.76 0.35
C LYS A 46 9.76 14.67 -0.53
N ASP A 47 9.71 13.42 -0.08
CA ASP A 47 10.41 12.29 -0.66
C ASP A 47 9.39 11.16 -0.91
N VAL A 48 9.13 10.85 -2.19
CA VAL A 48 8.13 9.84 -2.55
C VAL A 48 8.61 8.46 -2.12
N GLN A 49 9.88 8.15 -2.33
CA GLN A 49 10.49 6.88 -1.95
C GLN A 49 10.39 6.66 -0.45
N ALA A 50 10.90 7.59 0.37
CA ALA A 50 10.89 7.43 1.82
C ALA A 50 9.46 7.31 2.38
N ALA A 51 8.48 7.98 1.76
CA ALA A 51 7.09 7.85 2.19
C ALA A 51 6.48 6.48 1.84
N VAL A 52 6.81 5.93 0.68
CA VAL A 52 6.32 4.61 0.27
C VAL A 52 6.99 3.51 1.10
N GLU A 53 8.31 3.57 1.32
CA GLU A 53 9.04 2.63 2.16
C GLU A 53 8.48 2.58 3.60
N ALA A 54 8.12 3.74 4.17
CA ALA A 54 7.48 3.79 5.48
C ALA A 54 6.08 3.14 5.48
N CYS A 55 5.31 3.30 4.39
CA CYS A 55 4.02 2.61 4.25
C CYS A 55 4.16 1.12 4.05
N LEU A 56 5.17 0.68 3.30
CA LEU A 56 5.50 -0.72 3.07
C LEU A 56 5.82 -1.41 4.40
N LYS A 57 6.73 -0.83 5.19
CA LYS A 57 7.05 -1.33 6.53
C LYS A 57 5.81 -1.40 7.43
N ALA A 58 4.96 -0.38 7.42
CA ALA A 58 3.72 -0.36 8.19
C ALA A 58 2.70 -1.42 7.74
N ALA A 59 2.70 -1.79 6.46
CA ALA A 59 1.86 -2.85 5.91
C ALA A 59 2.38 -4.24 6.35
N GLU A 60 3.69 -4.46 6.28
CA GLU A 60 4.35 -5.69 6.72
C GLU A 60 4.16 -5.94 8.23
N GLU A 61 4.38 -4.92 9.07
CA GLU A 61 4.14 -5.01 10.52
C GLU A 61 2.68 -5.36 10.86
N LYS A 62 1.75 -5.02 9.97
CA LYS A 62 0.32 -5.31 10.10
C LYS A 62 -0.12 -6.56 9.34
N GLN A 63 0.81 -7.25 8.67
CA GLN A 63 0.56 -8.43 7.85
C GLN A 63 -0.56 -8.20 6.81
N LEU A 64 -0.55 -7.02 6.17
CA LEU A 64 -1.55 -6.64 5.17
C LEU A 64 -1.17 -7.15 3.78
N GLU A 65 -2.16 -7.50 2.97
CA GLU A 65 -2.00 -7.89 1.57
C GLU A 65 -2.06 -6.70 0.61
N ILE A 66 -2.67 -5.59 1.05
CA ILE A 66 -2.82 -4.38 0.24
C ILE A 66 -2.57 -3.13 1.06
N PHE A 67 -1.84 -2.18 0.48
CA PHE A 67 -1.77 -0.82 1.00
C PHE A 67 -1.76 0.21 -0.12
N GLY A 68 -1.94 1.45 0.26
CA GLY A 68 -1.88 2.57 -0.64
C GLY A 68 -1.34 3.81 0.02
N VAL A 69 -0.75 4.67 -0.80
CA VAL A 69 -0.06 5.89 -0.35
C VAL A 69 -0.78 7.09 -0.95
N ARG A 70 -1.15 8.06 -0.10
CA ARG A 70 -1.78 9.30 -0.56
C ARG A 70 -1.39 10.52 0.26
N ARG A 71 -1.32 11.69 -0.39
CA ARG A 71 -0.99 12.96 0.27
C ARG A 71 -2.00 13.35 1.36
N PRO A 72 -1.55 13.96 2.47
CA PRO A 72 -0.16 14.20 2.86
C PRO A 72 0.45 12.98 3.58
N TYR A 73 0.88 11.98 2.81
CA TYR A 73 1.68 10.82 3.25
C TYR A 73 0.98 9.97 4.32
N LYS A 74 -0.26 9.63 4.00
CA LYS A 74 -1.08 8.66 4.71
C LYS A 74 -0.92 7.33 4.03
N CYS A 75 -0.62 6.32 4.84
CA CYS A 75 -0.70 4.93 4.45
C CYS A 75 -2.10 4.45 4.76
N VAL A 76 -2.74 3.87 3.76
CA VAL A 76 -4.11 3.41 3.83
C VAL A 76 -4.23 1.98 3.34
N THR A 77 -5.28 1.29 3.74
CA THR A 77 -5.66 -0.03 3.20
C THR A 77 -7.18 -0.04 2.94
N THR A 78 -7.65 -1.08 2.25
CA THR A 78 -9.08 -1.31 2.05
C THR A 78 -9.75 -1.72 3.36
N LYS A 79 -11.07 -1.74 3.38
CA LYS A 79 -11.80 -2.30 4.52
C LYS A 79 -11.57 -3.81 4.57
N LYS A 80 -11.19 -4.31 5.75
CA LYS A 80 -10.87 -5.72 5.98
C LYS A 80 -9.74 -6.26 5.10
N ASP A 81 -8.85 -5.40 4.61
CA ASP A 81 -7.69 -5.80 3.79
C ASP A 81 -8.06 -6.61 2.54
N SER A 82 -9.23 -6.33 1.94
CA SER A 82 -9.72 -6.94 0.70
C SER A 82 -8.99 -6.35 -0.52
N PRO A 83 -8.14 -7.11 -1.25
CA PRO A 83 -7.40 -6.58 -2.40
C PRO A 83 -8.28 -6.36 -3.64
N ALA A 84 -9.53 -6.81 -3.66
CA ALA A 84 -10.42 -6.63 -4.81
C ALA A 84 -11.17 -5.28 -4.81
N ASP A 85 -10.99 -4.44 -3.78
CA ASP A 85 -11.85 -3.28 -3.54
C ASP A 85 -11.23 -1.93 -3.92
N PHE A 86 -9.93 -1.86 -4.22
CA PHE A 86 -9.21 -0.60 -4.40
C PHE A 86 -9.57 0.14 -5.69
N ASP A 87 -9.97 -0.59 -6.73
CA ASP A 87 -10.24 -0.07 -8.08
C ASP A 87 -11.70 0.31 -8.31
N ARG A 88 -12.55 0.24 -7.28
CA ARG A 88 -14.00 0.50 -7.31
C ARG A 88 -14.41 1.78 -8.05
N TYR A 89 -13.56 2.81 -8.05
CA TYR A 89 -13.83 4.11 -8.69
C TYR A 89 -13.00 4.36 -9.95
N GLY A 90 -12.30 3.35 -10.45
CA GLY A 90 -11.47 3.40 -11.64
C GLY A 90 -10.11 4.05 -11.42
N SER A 91 -9.27 3.93 -12.46
CA SER A 91 -7.94 4.51 -12.51
C SER A 91 -7.96 6.03 -12.48
N SER A 92 -6.95 6.64 -11.87
CA SER A 92 -6.73 8.08 -11.84
C SER A 92 -5.40 8.46 -12.47
N VAL A 93 -5.29 9.69 -12.98
CA VAL A 93 -4.02 10.29 -13.45
C VAL A 93 -3.40 11.22 -12.40
N THR A 94 -3.95 11.24 -11.18
CA THR A 94 -3.58 12.21 -10.14
C THR A 94 -2.61 11.66 -9.10
N CYS A 95 -1.72 10.76 -9.50
CA CYS A 95 -0.61 10.32 -8.67
C CYS A 95 0.70 10.97 -9.12
N LYS A 96 1.67 11.05 -8.21
CA LYS A 96 3.06 11.35 -8.53
C LYS A 96 3.85 10.05 -8.42
N GLU A 97 4.64 9.76 -9.43
CA GLU A 97 5.50 8.58 -9.48
C GLU A 97 6.96 9.00 -9.64
N GLU A 98 7.84 8.27 -8.97
CA GLU A 98 9.30 8.40 -9.00
C GLU A 98 9.89 6.98 -9.01
N GLY A 99 10.27 6.48 -10.19
CA GLY A 99 10.76 5.11 -10.37
C GLY A 99 9.70 4.07 -9.98
N ASP A 100 9.97 3.31 -8.91
CA ASP A 100 9.06 2.28 -8.38
C ASP A 100 8.11 2.80 -7.29
N TYR A 101 8.17 4.09 -7.00
CA TYR A 101 7.44 4.70 -5.90
C TYR A 101 6.35 5.64 -6.41
N GLY A 102 5.16 5.53 -5.86
CA GLY A 102 3.97 6.24 -6.30
C GLY A 102 3.16 6.74 -5.11
N VAL A 103 2.63 7.95 -5.23
CA VAL A 103 1.79 8.58 -4.21
C VAL A 103 0.58 9.28 -4.82
N GLY A 104 -0.60 8.98 -4.30
CA GLY A 104 -1.84 9.64 -4.68
C GLY A 104 -1.89 11.11 -4.27
N ILE A 105 -2.35 11.98 -5.15
CA ILE A 105 -2.57 13.40 -4.91
C ILE A 105 -4.08 13.68 -4.90
N LYS A 106 -4.52 14.60 -4.02
CA LYS A 106 -5.94 14.97 -3.87
C LYS A 106 -6.84 13.76 -3.57
N ARG A 107 -7.63 13.35 -4.55
CA ARG A 107 -8.67 12.30 -4.50
C ARG A 107 -8.18 11.05 -5.23
N ALA A 108 -6.92 10.71 -5.02
CA ALA A 108 -6.35 9.47 -5.49
C ALA A 108 -5.48 8.82 -4.43
N THR A 109 -5.29 7.51 -4.59
CA THR A 109 -4.38 6.66 -3.84
C THR A 109 -3.55 5.87 -4.84
N PHE A 110 -2.24 5.78 -4.62
CA PHE A 110 -1.39 4.85 -5.37
C PHE A 110 -1.33 3.53 -4.60
N VAL A 111 -1.57 2.41 -5.27
CA VAL A 111 -1.84 1.12 -4.63
C VAL A 111 -0.74 0.10 -4.89
N TYR A 112 -0.44 -0.67 -3.85
CA TYR A 112 0.52 -1.76 -3.83
C TYR A 112 -0.15 -3.02 -3.28
N ILE A 113 0.08 -4.16 -3.93
CA ILE A 113 -0.41 -5.48 -3.48
C ILE A 113 0.78 -6.41 -3.31
N MET A 114 0.77 -7.20 -2.24
CA MET A 114 1.78 -8.21 -1.98
C MET A 114 1.65 -9.34 -3.01
N LYS A 115 2.73 -9.66 -3.71
CA LYS A 115 2.89 -10.92 -4.44
C LYS A 115 3.26 -12.00 -3.45
N LYS A 116 2.41 -13.00 -3.31
CA LYS A 116 2.80 -14.26 -2.68
C LYS A 116 3.69 -14.99 -3.68
N GLY A 117 4.90 -15.38 -3.25
CA GLY A 117 5.73 -16.28 -4.03
C GLY A 117 4.96 -17.59 -4.28
N GLU A 118 4.92 -18.01 -5.54
CA GLU A 118 4.40 -19.33 -5.94
C GLU A 118 5.37 -20.45 -5.53
#